data_AF-A0A3D5DFJ3-F1
#
_entry.id   AF-A0A3D5DFJ3-F1
#
_cell.length_a   1.000
_cell.length_b   1.000
_cell.length_c   1.000
_cell.angle_alpha   90.00
_cell.angle_beta   90.00
_cell.angle_gamma   90.00
#
_symmetry.space_group_name_H-M   'P 1'
#
loop_
_entity.id
_entity.type
_entity.pdbx_description
1 polymer ?
#
loop_
_entity_poly.entity_id
_entity_poly.type
_entity_poly.pdbx_seq_one_letter_code
_entity_poly.pdbx_strand_id
1 'polypeptide(L)'
;MDRYTKRLNLNSIQNACFAALIALAAVTWEIPRDAAAATYVWIWLEGQILAGIKLIPLGQVSGQRLLFDLASAIPEAITRAQEVDDDEIGATLPNLAIASSLHETQRTRLYRS
;
A
#
# COMPACT_ATOMS: atom_id res chain seq x y z
N MET A 1 -3.31 10.30 -24.57
CA MET A 1 -2.07 9.67 -24.04
C MET A 1 -0.85 10.61 -24.08
N ASP A 2 -0.94 11.91 -23.69
CA ASP A 2 0.25 12.79 -23.87
C ASP A 2 0.36 14.08 -23.01
N ARG A 3 -0.42 14.25 -21.93
CA ARG A 3 -0.29 15.44 -21.05
C ARG A 3 0.42 15.22 -19.70
N TYR A 4 0.25 14.06 -19.08
CA TYR A 4 0.83 13.78 -17.76
C TYR A 4 2.25 13.22 -17.85
N THR A 5 2.49 12.26 -18.74
CA THR A 5 3.80 11.62 -18.93
C THR A 5 4.90 12.56 -19.45
N LYS A 6 4.56 13.55 -20.28
CA LYS A 6 5.54 14.50 -20.85
C LYS A 6 6.13 15.51 -19.86
N ARG A 7 5.52 15.68 -18.67
CA ARG A 7 5.99 16.63 -17.64
C ARG A 7 6.66 15.98 -16.42
N LEU A 8 6.58 14.67 -16.26
CA LEU A 8 7.29 13.96 -15.19
C LEU A 8 8.76 13.80 -15.58
N ASN A 9 9.64 14.55 -14.92
CA ASN A 9 11.08 14.36 -15.01
C ASN A 9 11.42 12.93 -14.53
N LEU A 10 12.31 12.21 -15.21
CA LEU A 10 12.79 10.89 -14.76
C LEU A 10 13.26 10.89 -13.30
N ASN A 11 13.84 12.00 -12.82
CA ASN A 11 14.25 12.19 -11.43
C ASN A 11 13.06 12.25 -10.45
N SER A 12 11.90 12.75 -10.88
CA SER A 12 10.69 12.77 -10.06
C SER A 12 10.05 11.38 -9.94
N ILE A 13 10.20 10.53 -10.95
CA ILE A 13 9.74 9.14 -10.93
C ILE A 13 10.63 8.29 -10.01
N GLN A 14 11.94 8.55 -9.98
CA GLN A 14 12.88 7.81 -9.12
C GLN A 14 12.59 7.94 -7.62
N ASN A 15 12.00 9.06 -7.18
CA ASN A 15 11.67 9.32 -5.78
C ASN A 15 10.17 9.17 -5.49
N ALA A 16 9.36 8.78 -6.48
CA ALA A 16 7.93 8.62 -6.29
C ALA A 16 7.64 7.36 -5.46
N CYS A 17 6.75 7.49 -4.48
CA CYS A 17 6.26 6.34 -3.74
C CYS A 17 5.33 5.48 -4.64
N PHE A 18 5.15 4.22 -4.25
CA PHE A 18 4.35 3.27 -5.02
C PHE A 18 2.91 3.76 -5.25
N ALA A 19 2.29 4.39 -4.23
CA ALA A 19 0.95 4.97 -4.34
C ALA A 19 0.86 6.04 -5.44
N ALA A 20 1.87 6.93 -5.53
CA ALA A 20 1.92 7.97 -6.54
C ALA A 20 2.06 7.38 -7.96
N LEU A 21 2.83 6.29 -8.11
CA LEU A 21 2.98 5.60 -9.40
C LEU A 21 1.68 4.91 -9.84
N ILE A 22 0.96 4.27 -8.91
CA ILE A 22 -0.36 3.69 -9.20
C ILE A 22 -1.37 4.79 -9.59
N ALA A 23 -1.40 5.91 -8.87
CA ALA A 23 -2.25 7.04 -9.20
C ALA A 23 -1.94 7.61 -10.60
N LEU A 24 -0.66 7.76 -10.93
CA LEU A 24 -0.22 8.19 -12.26
C LEU A 24 -0.68 7.23 -13.36
N ALA A 25 -0.51 5.92 -13.15
CA ALA A 25 -0.96 4.90 -14.09
C ALA A 25 -2.49 4.95 -14.27
N ALA A 26 -3.24 5.04 -13.17
CA ALA A 26 -4.70 5.14 -13.18
C ALA A 26 -5.19 6.35 -13.97
N VAL A 27 -4.60 7.54 -13.76
CA VAL A 27 -4.93 8.74 -14.52
C VAL A 27 -4.57 8.60 -15.99
N THR A 28 -3.44 7.97 -16.30
CA THR A 28 -2.96 7.78 -17.68
C THR A 28 -3.85 6.83 -18.49
N TRP A 29 -4.40 5.81 -17.83
CA TRP A 29 -5.27 4.80 -18.43
C TRP A 29 -6.76 5.04 -18.17
N GLU A 30 -7.12 6.21 -17.61
CA GLU A 30 -8.51 6.60 -17.35
C GLU A 30 -9.27 5.59 -16.45
N ILE A 31 -8.56 4.98 -15.50
CA ILE A 31 -9.13 4.07 -14.50
C ILE A 31 -9.88 4.90 -13.44
N PRO A 32 -11.11 4.52 -13.06
CA PRO A 32 -11.84 5.19 -11.98
C PRO A 32 -11.05 5.24 -10.67
N ARG A 33 -11.12 6.37 -9.96
CA ARG A 33 -10.39 6.62 -8.71
C ARG A 33 -10.58 5.49 -7.69
N ASP A 34 -11.83 5.09 -7.46
CA ASP A 34 -12.16 4.10 -6.43
C ASP A 34 -11.62 2.71 -6.79
N ALA A 35 -11.63 2.35 -8.08
CA ALA A 35 -11.03 1.12 -8.57
C ALA A 35 -9.50 1.12 -8.40
N ALA A 36 -8.85 2.26 -8.67
CA ALA A 36 -7.41 2.41 -8.46
C ALA A 36 -7.04 2.34 -6.97
N ALA A 37 -7.82 3.00 -6.10
CA ALA A 37 -7.64 2.95 -4.64
C ALA A 37 -7.82 1.52 -4.10
N ALA A 38 -8.89 0.82 -4.51
CA ALA A 38 -9.12 -0.57 -4.12
C ALA A 38 -7.98 -1.49 -4.57
N THR A 39 -7.48 -1.29 -5.78
CA THR A 39 -6.33 -2.05 -6.31
C THR A 39 -5.06 -1.81 -5.49
N TYR A 40 -4.77 -0.55 -5.16
CA TYR A 40 -3.62 -0.22 -4.32
C TYR A 40 -3.70 -0.89 -2.94
N VAL A 41 -4.86 -0.80 -2.27
CA VAL A 41 -5.07 -1.41 -0.95
C VAL A 41 -5.01 -2.93 -1.03
N TRP A 42 -5.57 -3.54 -2.08
CA TRP A 42 -5.48 -4.99 -2.30
C TRP A 42 -4.02 -5.47 -2.41
N ILE A 43 -3.22 -4.82 -3.26
CA ILE A 43 -1.80 -5.17 -3.44
C ILE A 43 -1.04 -5.04 -2.13
N TRP A 44 -1.30 -3.96 -1.38
CA TRP A 44 -0.69 -3.77 -0.06
C TRP A 44 -1.06 -4.89 0.92
N LEU A 45 -2.35 -5.23 1.00
CA LEU A 45 -2.89 -6.25 1.90
C LEU A 45 -2.34 -7.64 1.56
N GLU A 46 -2.34 -8.02 0.28
CA GLU A 46 -1.77 -9.27 -0.20
C GLU A 46 -0.29 -9.39 0.21
N GLY A 47 0.48 -8.31 0.07
CA GLY A 47 1.87 -8.24 0.53
C GLY A 47 2.03 -8.52 2.03
N GLN A 48 1.14 -7.96 2.87
CA GLN A 48 1.16 -8.22 4.32
C GLN A 48 0.82 -9.68 4.63
N ILE A 49 -0.15 -10.27 3.94
CA ILE A 49 -0.53 -11.67 4.14
C ILE A 49 0.61 -12.61 3.73
N LEU A 50 1.26 -12.36 2.61
CA LEU A 50 2.42 -13.15 2.16
C LEU A 50 3.59 -13.05 3.14
N ALA A 51 3.79 -11.89 3.78
CA ALA A 51 4.76 -11.76 4.85
C ALA A 51 4.35 -12.54 6.11
N GLY A 52 3.08 -12.43 6.52
CA GLY A 52 2.51 -13.16 7.66
C GLY A 52 2.62 -14.68 7.51
N ILE A 53 2.39 -15.22 6.31
CA ILE A 53 2.57 -16.64 5.99
C ILE A 53 4.00 -17.09 6.30
N LYS A 54 5.01 -16.29 5.96
CA LYS A 54 6.42 -16.65 6.17
C LYS A 54 6.91 -16.42 7.61
N LEU A 55 6.33 -15.44 8.32
CA LEU A 55 6.80 -15.02 9.64
C LEU A 55 6.04 -15.65 10.82
N ILE A 56 4.74 -15.92 10.68
CA ILE A 56 3.84 -16.46 11.72
C ILE A 56 3.51 -17.96 11.49
N PRO A 57 4.33 -18.65 10.68
CA PRO A 57 4.00 -19.92 9.98
C PRO A 57 2.53 -20.22 9.64
N LEU A 58 1.80 -19.30 9.01
CA LEU A 58 0.44 -19.60 8.55
C LEU A 58 0.46 -20.55 7.34
N GLY A 59 -0.47 -21.50 7.31
CA GLY A 59 -0.70 -22.32 6.11
C GLY A 59 -1.27 -21.50 4.95
N GLN A 60 -0.96 -21.88 3.71
CA GLN A 60 -1.42 -21.17 2.49
C GLN A 60 -2.94 -21.00 2.44
N VAL A 61 -3.71 -22.04 2.75
CA VAL A 61 -5.18 -22.00 2.78
C VAL A 61 -5.68 -21.01 3.84
N SER A 62 -5.05 -20.99 5.02
CA SER A 62 -5.40 -20.04 6.08
C SER A 62 -5.06 -18.61 5.68
N GLY A 63 -3.94 -18.38 4.99
CA GLY A 63 -3.56 -17.08 4.47
C GLY A 63 -4.55 -16.55 3.43
N GLN A 64 -4.99 -17.38 2.49
CA GLN A 64 -6.01 -17.01 1.50
C GLN A 64 -7.36 -16.67 2.14
N ARG A 65 -7.79 -17.45 3.15
CA ARG A 65 -9.00 -17.12 3.93
C ARG A 65 -8.86 -15.75 4.62
N LEU A 66 -7.73 -15.52 5.29
CA LEU A 66 -7.47 -14.25 5.96
C LEU A 66 -7.44 -13.07 4.98
N LEU A 67 -6.85 -13.24 3.80
CA LEU A 67 -6.87 -12.22 2.75
C LEU A 67 -8.30 -11.88 2.34
N PHE A 68 -9.13 -12.89 2.10
CA PHE A 68 -10.53 -12.69 1.72
C PHE A 68 -11.33 -11.99 2.83
N ASP A 69 -11.16 -12.43 4.08
CA ASP A 69 -11.85 -11.86 5.23
C ASP A 69 -11.47 -10.37 5.42
N LEU A 70 -10.18 -10.04 5.34
CA LEU A 70 -9.71 -8.66 5.50
C LEU A 70 -10.00 -7.77 4.29
N ALA A 71 -10.08 -8.35 3.09
CA ALA A 71 -10.44 -7.59 1.89
C ALA A 71 -11.86 -7.00 1.96
N SER A 72 -12.74 -7.57 2.80
CA SER A 72 -14.07 -7.01 3.05
C SER A 72 -14.06 -5.61 3.66
N ALA A 73 -12.96 -5.21 4.32
CA ALA A 73 -12.81 -3.87 4.92
C ALA A 73 -12.34 -2.80 3.92
N ILE A 74 -11.94 -3.19 2.71
CA ILE A 74 -11.39 -2.26 1.71
C ILE A 74 -12.38 -1.15 1.34
N PRO A 75 -13.68 -1.41 1.06
CA PRO A 75 -14.62 -0.36 0.69
C PRO A 75 -14.76 0.73 1.78
N GLU A 76 -14.90 0.32 3.04
CA GLU A 76 -15.00 1.25 4.18
C GLU A 76 -13.73 2.08 4.35
N ALA A 77 -12.55 1.44 4.20
CA ALA A 77 -11.28 2.15 4.26
C ALA A 77 -11.13 3.20 3.15
N ILE A 78 -11.63 2.92 1.94
CA ILE A 78 -11.62 3.88 0.83
C ILE A 78 -12.57 5.04 1.12
N THR A 79 -13.80 4.77 1.58
CA THR A 79 -14.76 5.82 1.97
C THR A 79 -14.14 6.73 3.01
N ARG A 80 -13.54 6.17 4.07
CA ARG A 80 -12.87 6.97 5.10
C ARG A 80 -11.70 7.77 4.53
N ALA A 81 -10.90 7.20 3.63
CA ALA A 81 -9.77 7.90 3.02
C ALA A 81 -10.20 9.09 2.13
N GLN A 82 -11.43 9.09 1.61
CA GLN A 82 -11.97 10.22 0.83
C GLN A 82 -12.40 11.40 1.71
N GLU A 83 -12.60 11.16 3.01
CA GLU A 83 -13.02 12.17 3.99
C GLU A 83 -11.83 12.82 4.72
N VAL A 84 -10.61 12.31 4.50
CA VAL A 84 -9.38 12.83 5.14
C VAL A 84 -8.91 14.08 4.40
N ASP A 85 -8.79 15.19 5.13
CA ASP A 85 -8.22 16.42 4.59
C ASP A 85 -6.68 16.34 4.50
N ASP A 86 -6.08 17.12 3.61
CA ASP A 86 -4.63 17.07 3.34
C ASP A 86 -3.78 17.36 4.60
N ASP A 87 -4.26 18.19 5.52
CA ASP A 87 -3.59 18.52 6.79
C ASP A 87 -3.66 17.41 7.85
N GLU A 88 -4.53 16.43 7.65
CA GLU A 88 -4.63 15.24 8.50
C GLU A 88 -3.71 14.09 8.03
N ILE A 89 -3.12 14.21 6.83
CA ILE A 89 -2.21 13.21 6.28
C ILE A 89 -0.88 13.21 7.03
N GLY A 90 -0.48 12.06 7.57
CA GLY A 90 0.83 11.84 8.18
C GLY A 90 0.84 11.76 9.71
N ALA A 91 -0.30 11.97 10.38
CA ALA A 91 -0.40 11.91 11.84
C ALA A 91 -0.65 10.51 12.42
N THR A 92 -0.55 9.45 11.61
CA THR A 92 -1.10 8.13 11.98
C THR A 92 -0.03 7.03 11.95
N LEU A 93 -0.08 6.13 12.93
CA LEU A 93 0.73 4.90 13.10
C LEU A 93 2.06 5.01 13.90
N PRO A 94 2.06 5.55 15.15
CA PRO A 94 3.26 5.56 16.00
C PRO A 94 3.84 4.15 16.27
N ASN A 95 2.99 3.14 16.40
CA ASN A 95 3.43 1.76 16.59
C ASN A 95 4.16 1.20 15.36
N LEU A 96 3.76 1.60 14.14
CA LEU A 96 4.46 1.21 12.92
C LEU A 96 5.84 1.87 12.87
N ALA A 97 5.96 3.14 13.25
CA ALA A 97 7.24 3.84 13.31
C ALA A 97 8.20 3.14 14.29
N ILE A 98 7.73 2.80 15.49
CA ILE A 98 8.53 2.05 16.48
C ILE A 98 8.95 0.69 15.93
N ALA A 99 8.01 -0.09 15.38
CA ALA A 99 8.31 -1.41 14.81
C ALA A 99 9.33 -1.33 13.67
N SER A 100 9.24 -0.30 12.81
CA SER A 100 10.19 -0.05 11.73
C SER A 100 11.59 0.28 12.26
N SER A 101 11.71 1.12 13.29
CA SER A 101 12.98 1.41 13.96
C SER A 101 13.59 0.18 14.62
N LEU A 102 12.76 -0.70 15.22
CA LEU A 102 13.25 -1.95 15.79
C LEU A 102 13.77 -2.90 14.70
N HIS A 103 13.09 -2.96 13.54
CA HIS A 103 13.50 -3.80 12.41
C HIS A 103 14.90 -3.43 11.86
N GLU A 104 15.30 -2.16 11.93
CA GLU A 104 16.65 -1.70 11.54
C GLU A 104 17.77 -2.43 12.32
N THR A 105 17.56 -2.63 13.62
CA THR A 105 18.56 -3.22 14.54
C THR A 105 18.39 -4.72 14.75
N GLN A 106 17.44 -5.35 14.06
CA GLN A 106 17.17 -6.78 14.18
C GLN A 106 18.32 -7.61 13.59
N ARG A 107 18.94 -8.48 14.42
CA ARG A 107 20.10 -9.29 14.02
C ARG A 107 19.83 -10.27 12.88
N THR A 108 18.65 -10.89 12.88
CA THR A 108 18.23 -11.86 11.85
C THR A 108 16.97 -11.35 11.19
N ARG A 109 17.06 -10.96 9.92
CA ARG A 109 15.94 -10.41 9.14
C ARG A 109 15.77 -11.15 7.81
N LEU A 110 14.53 -11.48 7.49
CA LEU A 110 14.14 -12.05 6.20
C LEU A 110 13.75 -10.97 5.18
N TYR A 111 13.33 -9.81 5.69
CA TYR A 111 12.88 -8.66 4.91
C TYR A 111 13.82 -7.46 5.12
N ARG A 112 13.75 -6.49 4.20
CA ARG A 112 14.63 -5.31 4.18
C ARG A 112 14.05 -4.07 4.88
N SER A 113 12.75 -4.11 5.19
CA SER A 113 11.95 -3.05 5.81
C SER A 113 10.68 -3.64 6.38
#